data_AF-A0A821JCB8-F1
#
_entry.id   AF-A0A821JCB8-F1
#
_cell.length_a   1.000
_cell.length_b   1.000
_cell.length_c   1.000
_cell.angle_alpha   90.00
_cell.angle_beta   90.00
_cell.angle_gamma   90.00
#
_symmetry.space_group_name_H-M   'P 1'
#
loop_
_entity.id
_entity.type
_entity.pdbx_description
1 polymer ?
#
loop_
_entity_poly.entity_id
_entity_poly.type
_entity_poly.pdbx_seq_one_letter_code
_entity_poly.pdbx_strand_id
1 'polypeptide(L)'
;MSNSTKSTIESAPVAENGPWASFGEHPNAVTNRFYTYERVQEIVAFIQNIVPTKPEVAIICGSGLGGLAELVTNKTVIPYANIPHFPRSTVVGHRSNLIFGILNGVSVVCMQGRFHPYEGYSTAAVIMFSFFA
;
A
#
# COMPACT_ATOMS: atom_id res chain seq x y z
N MET A 1 26.52 -18.66 25.07
CA MET A 1 25.23 -18.28 25.70
C MET A 1 25.07 -16.78 25.53
N SER A 2 24.47 -16.33 24.41
CA SER A 2 24.17 -14.91 24.18
C SER A 2 22.66 -14.72 24.24
N ASN A 3 22.19 -14.02 25.27
CA ASN A 3 20.84 -13.47 25.29
C ASN A 3 20.93 -12.04 24.75
N SER A 4 20.51 -11.84 23.51
CA SER A 4 20.21 -10.52 22.96
C SER A 4 18.70 -10.34 22.98
N THR A 5 18.26 -9.37 23.77
CA THR A 5 16.89 -8.95 24.02
C THR A 5 16.11 -8.64 22.73
N LYS A 6 15.02 -9.36 22.50
CA LYS A 6 13.92 -8.92 21.62
C LYS A 6 13.30 -7.66 22.26
N SER A 7 13.46 -6.50 21.64
CA SER A 7 12.67 -5.31 21.98
C SER A 7 11.28 -5.46 21.37
N THR A 8 10.32 -5.92 22.15
CA THR A 8 8.90 -5.76 21.83
C THR A 8 8.61 -4.25 21.83
N ILE A 9 8.27 -3.69 20.68
CA ILE A 9 7.72 -2.34 20.62
C ILE A 9 6.30 -2.44 21.20
N GLU A 10 6.15 -2.13 22.48
CA GLU A 10 4.85 -1.81 23.04
C GLU A 10 4.32 -0.57 22.31
N SER A 11 3.17 -0.71 21.65
CA SER A 11 2.45 0.41 21.07
C SER A 11 2.07 1.38 22.18
N ALA A 12 2.60 2.61 22.13
CA ALA A 12 2.22 3.66 23.06
C ALA A 12 0.69 3.84 23.09
N PRO A 13 0.07 3.99 24.28
CA PRO A 13 -1.36 4.17 24.39
C PRO A 13 -1.79 5.42 23.63
N VAL A 14 -2.88 5.28 22.88
CA VAL A 14 -3.54 6.36 22.15
C VAL A 14 -3.88 7.45 23.17
N ALA A 15 -3.41 8.68 22.98
CA ALA A 15 -3.76 9.77 23.90
C ALA A 15 -5.26 10.09 23.77
N GLU A 16 -6.06 9.51 24.66
CA GLU A 16 -7.54 9.48 24.60
C GLU A 16 -8.19 10.87 24.65
N ASN A 17 -7.43 11.93 24.96
CA ASN A 17 -7.95 13.27 25.27
C ASN A 17 -7.37 14.41 24.41
N GLY A 18 -6.82 14.09 23.22
CA GLY A 18 -6.40 15.12 22.27
C GLY A 18 -7.58 15.77 21.53
N PRO A 19 -7.41 16.96 20.90
CA PRO A 19 -8.45 17.63 20.11
C PRO A 19 -8.96 16.83 18.90
N TRP A 20 -8.35 15.68 18.65
CA TRP A 20 -8.71 14.71 17.62
C TRP A 20 -9.54 13.53 18.15
N ALA A 21 -9.73 13.40 19.46
CA ALA A 21 -10.56 12.36 20.09
C ALA A 21 -12.06 12.52 19.80
N SER A 22 -12.48 13.71 19.35
CA SER A 22 -13.86 14.03 18.97
C SER A 22 -14.19 13.72 17.50
N PHE A 23 -13.20 13.40 16.67
CA PHE A 23 -13.47 12.81 15.35
C PHE A 23 -13.76 11.33 15.60
N GLY A 24 -15.05 10.98 15.61
CA GLY A 24 -15.50 9.60 15.77
C GLY A 24 -14.78 8.64 14.79
N GLU A 25 -14.69 7.37 15.17
CA GLU A 25 -14.08 6.35 14.32
C GLU A 25 -14.71 6.36 12.92
N HIS A 26 -13.91 6.72 11.92
CA HIS A 26 -14.35 6.67 10.52
C HIS A 26 -14.49 5.20 10.13
N PRO A 27 -15.52 4.77 9.39
CA PRO A 27 -15.73 3.36 9.04
C PRO A 27 -14.57 2.71 8.25
N ASN A 28 -13.65 3.51 7.73
CA ASN A 28 -12.44 3.10 7.01
C ASN A 28 -11.13 3.42 7.76
N ALA A 29 -11.21 3.87 9.01
CA ALA A 29 -10.03 4.13 9.82
C ALA A 29 -9.31 2.81 10.02
N VAL A 30 -8.25 2.58 9.24
CA VAL A 30 -7.26 1.57 9.57
C VAL A 30 -6.70 2.01 10.91
N THR A 31 -7.14 1.38 11.99
CA THR A 31 -6.83 1.74 13.38
C THR A 31 -5.32 1.74 13.65
N ASN A 32 -4.54 1.10 12.76
CA ASN A 32 -3.10 1.16 12.79
C ASN A 32 -2.55 2.41 12.07
N ARG A 33 -2.10 3.39 12.86
CA ARG A 33 -1.40 4.58 12.37
C ARG A 33 -0.06 4.28 11.69
N PHE A 34 0.46 3.06 11.84
CA PHE A 34 1.77 2.64 11.34
C PHE A 34 1.74 1.23 10.73
N TYR A 35 2.68 0.94 9.84
CA TYR A 35 3.00 -0.41 9.39
C TYR A 35 4.27 -0.85 10.13
N THR A 36 4.23 -2.04 10.75
CA THR A 36 5.45 -2.65 11.29
C THR A 36 6.28 -3.23 10.15
N TYR A 37 7.56 -3.45 10.41
CA TYR A 37 8.46 -4.07 9.44
C TYR A 37 7.93 -5.44 8.99
N GLU A 38 7.45 -6.25 9.92
CA GLU A 38 6.91 -7.59 9.67
C GLU A 38 5.70 -7.54 8.74
N ARG A 39 4.77 -6.59 8.96
CA ARG A 39 3.62 -6.41 8.07
C ARG A 39 4.04 -6.02 6.66
N VAL A 40 5.04 -5.14 6.53
CA VAL A 40 5.59 -4.79 5.21
C VAL A 40 6.22 -6.01 4.55
N GLN A 41 6.97 -6.82 5.30
CA GLN A 41 7.56 -8.05 4.78
C GLN A 41 6.50 -9.07 4.32
N GLU A 42 5.39 -9.21 5.03
CA GLU A 42 4.27 -10.07 4.61
C GLU A 42 3.66 -9.62 3.28
N ILE A 43 3.49 -8.31 3.10
CA ILE A 43 3.00 -7.73 1.83
C ILE A 43 3.99 -8.01 0.70
N VAL A 44 5.28 -7.75 0.94
CA VAL A 44 6.36 -7.99 -0.04
C VAL A 44 6.39 -9.46 -0.45
N ALA A 45 6.39 -10.38 0.52
CA ALA A 45 6.41 -11.81 0.27
C ALA A 45 5.18 -12.28 -0.53
N PHE A 46 4.00 -11.77 -0.20
CA PHE A 46 2.78 -12.06 -0.97
C PHE A 46 2.92 -11.64 -2.43
N ILE A 47 3.37 -10.40 -2.69
CA ILE A 47 3.54 -9.88 -4.05
C ILE A 47 4.60 -10.67 -4.81
N GLN A 48 5.76 -10.93 -4.20
CA GLN A 48 6.87 -11.67 -4.81
C GLN A 48 6.51 -13.10 -5.22
N ASN A 49 5.57 -13.75 -4.53
CA ASN A 49 5.07 -15.07 -4.90
C ASN A 49 4.16 -15.06 -6.14
N ILE A 50 3.67 -13.90 -6.55
CA ILE A 50 2.74 -13.75 -7.68
C ILE A 50 3.47 -13.20 -8.91
N VAL A 51 4.45 -12.30 -8.70
CA VAL A 51 5.10 -11.57 -9.79
C VAL A 51 6.36 -12.28 -10.27
N PRO A 52 6.59 -12.35 -11.59
CA PRO A 52 7.68 -13.14 -12.14
C PRO A 52 9.06 -12.48 -11.96
N THR A 53 9.10 -11.14 -11.88
CA THR A 53 10.34 -10.37 -11.85
C THR A 53 10.20 -9.12 -10.97
N LYS A 54 11.33 -8.63 -10.47
CA LYS A 54 11.40 -7.33 -9.81
C LYS A 54 11.27 -6.22 -10.87
N PRO A 55 10.35 -5.25 -10.71
CA PRO A 55 10.26 -4.10 -11.61
C PRO A 55 11.48 -3.19 -11.45
N GLU A 56 11.85 -2.48 -12.52
CA GLU A 56 12.88 -1.45 -12.51
C GLU A 56 12.32 -0.08 -12.14
N VAL A 57 11.05 0.17 -12.50
CA VAL A 57 10.38 1.46 -12.30
C VAL A 57 9.01 1.25 -11.69
N ALA A 58 8.68 2.07 -10.67
CA ALA A 58 7.35 2.15 -10.09
C ALA A 58 6.64 3.44 -10.54
N ILE A 59 5.38 3.32 -10.95
CA ILE A 59 4.55 4.42 -11.45
C ILE A 59 3.27 4.49 -10.62
N ILE A 60 2.94 5.66 -10.07
CA ILE A 60 1.68 5.89 -9.36
C ILE A 60 0.73 6.66 -10.27
N CYS A 61 -0.32 5.99 -10.75
CA CYS A 61 -1.31 6.61 -11.64
C CYS A 61 -2.31 7.44 -10.82
N GLY A 62 -2.25 8.75 -11.02
CA GLY A 62 -3.23 9.69 -10.47
C GLY A 62 -4.61 9.61 -11.13
N SER A 63 -5.50 10.49 -10.68
CA SER A 63 -6.85 10.64 -11.27
C SER A 63 -6.74 10.97 -12.75
N GLY A 64 -7.45 10.24 -13.61
CA GLY A 64 -7.37 10.38 -15.07
C GLY A 64 -6.17 9.70 -15.74
N LEU A 65 -5.18 9.21 -14.97
CA LEU A 65 -3.98 8.54 -15.51
C LEU A 65 -4.09 7.01 -15.54
N GLY A 66 -5.24 6.44 -15.19
CA GLY A 66 -5.45 4.99 -15.18
C GLY A 66 -5.24 4.32 -16.54
N GLY A 67 -5.40 5.07 -17.64
CA GLY A 67 -5.13 4.60 -19.01
C GLY A 67 -3.66 4.29 -19.28
N LEU A 68 -2.71 4.88 -18.52
CA LEU A 68 -1.28 4.55 -18.66
C LEU A 68 -1.02 3.08 -18.31
N ALA A 69 -1.67 2.58 -17.27
CA ALA A 69 -1.55 1.19 -16.87
C ALA A 69 -2.17 0.22 -17.92
N GLU A 70 -3.02 0.74 -18.82
CA GLU A 70 -3.54 -0.04 -19.93
C GLU A 70 -2.50 -0.31 -21.03
N LEU A 71 -1.48 0.54 -21.14
CA LEU A 71 -0.41 0.41 -22.13
C LEU A 71 0.68 -0.60 -21.76
N VAL A 72 0.70 -1.07 -20.51
CA VAL A 72 1.65 -2.10 -20.04
C VAL A 72 1.40 -3.41 -20.81
N THR A 73 2.43 -4.14 -21.21
CA THR A 73 2.31 -5.45 -21.85
C THR A 73 2.77 -6.56 -20.92
N ASN A 74 2.43 -7.82 -21.22
CA ASN A 74 2.74 -8.99 -20.38
C ASN A 74 2.31 -8.80 -18.91
N LYS A 75 1.08 -8.33 -18.71
CA LYS A 75 0.61 -7.85 -17.41
C LYS A 75 0.37 -8.98 -16.42
N THR A 76 0.84 -8.78 -15.18
CA THR A 76 0.31 -9.44 -13.98
C THR A 76 -0.47 -8.40 -13.18
N VAL A 77 -1.77 -8.63 -12.98
CA VAL A 77 -2.68 -7.68 -12.31
C VAL A 77 -3.06 -8.22 -10.95
N ILE A 78 -2.78 -7.46 -9.89
CA ILE A 78 -3.11 -7.79 -8.51
C ILE A 78 -4.06 -6.72 -7.96
N PRO A 79 -5.36 -7.02 -7.77
CA PRO A 79 -6.27 -6.09 -7.10
C PRO A 79 -5.77 -5.75 -5.69
N TYR A 80 -5.84 -4.48 -5.27
CA TYR A 80 -5.43 -4.06 -3.93
C TYR A 80 -6.15 -4.84 -2.83
N ALA A 81 -7.42 -5.17 -3.05
CA ALA A 81 -8.24 -5.94 -2.10
C ALA A 81 -7.71 -7.34 -1.82
N ASN A 82 -6.87 -7.89 -2.70
CA ASN A 82 -6.27 -9.21 -2.55
C ASN A 82 -4.92 -9.16 -1.84
N ILE A 83 -4.30 -7.98 -1.72
CA ILE A 83 -3.01 -7.82 -1.06
C ILE A 83 -3.27 -7.71 0.46
N PRO A 84 -2.64 -8.57 1.29
CA PRO A 84 -2.80 -8.50 2.75
C PRO A 84 -2.45 -7.11 3.27
N HIS A 85 -3.18 -6.62 4.28
CA HIS A 85 -2.92 -5.32 4.93
C HIS A 85 -2.98 -4.07 4.02
N PHE A 86 -3.27 -4.23 2.73
CA PHE A 86 -3.30 -3.12 1.79
C PHE A 86 -4.58 -2.29 1.95
N PRO A 87 -4.51 -0.95 1.84
CA PRO A 87 -5.70 -0.11 1.91
C PRO A 87 -6.64 -0.40 0.71
N ARG A 88 -7.94 -0.19 0.92
CA ARG A 88 -8.98 -0.42 -0.10
C ARG A 88 -9.53 0.91 -0.60
N SER A 89 -9.19 1.34 -1.81
CA SER A 89 -9.71 2.64 -2.28
C SER A 89 -11.24 2.61 -2.36
N THR A 90 -11.85 3.70 -1.92
CA THR A 90 -13.31 3.87 -1.94
C THR A 90 -13.76 4.87 -3.00
N VAL A 91 -12.81 5.45 -3.74
CA VAL A 91 -13.05 6.50 -4.73
C VAL A 91 -13.48 5.89 -6.07
N VAL A 92 -14.60 6.39 -6.60
CA VAL A 92 -15.11 6.03 -7.92
C VAL A 92 -14.08 6.38 -9.01
N GLY A 93 -13.75 5.40 -9.86
CA GLY A 93 -12.77 5.55 -10.94
C GLY A 93 -11.37 5.03 -10.61
N HIS A 94 -11.07 4.72 -9.34
CA HIS A 94 -9.87 3.99 -8.97
C HIS A 94 -10.11 2.49 -9.12
N ARG A 95 -9.63 1.91 -10.24
CA ARG A 95 -9.70 0.45 -10.46
C ARG A 95 -8.98 -0.35 -9.38
N SER A 96 -8.04 0.28 -8.66
CA SER A 96 -7.39 -0.25 -7.46
C SER A 96 -6.60 -1.52 -7.73
N ASN A 97 -5.70 -1.45 -8.71
CA ASN A 97 -4.86 -2.56 -9.13
C ASN A 97 -3.38 -2.21 -9.04
N LEU A 98 -2.58 -3.21 -8.69
CA LEU A 98 -1.15 -3.20 -8.84
C LEU A 98 -0.80 -4.01 -10.09
N ILE A 99 -0.23 -3.37 -11.11
CA ILE A 99 -0.02 -3.95 -12.43
C ILE A 99 1.48 -4.05 -12.71
N PHE A 100 2.01 -5.26 -12.78
CA PHE A 100 3.38 -5.53 -13.19
C PHE A 100 3.41 -5.86 -14.68
N GLY A 101 4.47 -5.50 -15.38
CA GLY A 101 4.66 -5.89 -16.77
C GLY A 101 5.74 -5.06 -17.45
N ILE A 102 5.64 -4.91 -18.76
CA ILE A 102 6.62 -4.19 -19.58
C ILE A 102 6.00 -2.92 -20.15
N LEU A 103 6.65 -1.77 -19.98
CA LEU A 103 6.28 -0.52 -20.63
C LEU A 103 7.46 0.00 -21.44
N ASN A 104 7.29 0.06 -22.76
CA ASN A 104 8.35 0.50 -23.70
C ASN A 104 9.70 -0.23 -23.50
N GLY A 105 9.65 -1.55 -23.26
CA GLY A 105 10.83 -2.40 -23.05
C GLY A 105 11.38 -2.42 -21.60
N VAL A 106 10.83 -1.61 -20.69
CA VAL A 106 11.27 -1.53 -19.30
C VAL A 106 10.31 -2.33 -18.39
N SER A 107 10.86 -3.09 -17.45
CA SER A 107 10.06 -3.76 -16.42
C SER A 107 9.48 -2.74 -15.43
N VAL A 108 8.15 -2.67 -15.32
CA VAL A 108 7.45 -1.67 -14.50
C VAL A 108 6.44 -2.29 -13.56
N VAL A 109 6.16 -1.56 -12.47
CA VAL A 109 4.95 -1.73 -11.67
C VAL A 109 4.14 -0.43 -11.67
N CYS A 110 2.85 -0.54 -11.95
CA CYS A 110 1.91 0.58 -11.98
C CYS A 110 0.85 0.42 -10.88
N MET A 111 0.70 1.42 -10.02
CA MET A 111 -0.47 1.57 -9.17
C MET A 111 -1.59 2.25 -9.94
N GLN A 112 -2.61 1.50 -10.33
CA GLN A 112 -3.80 2.02 -11.01
C GLN A 112 -4.78 2.61 -9.98
N GLY A 113 -4.46 3.82 -9.52
CA GLY A 113 -5.15 4.52 -8.42
C GLY A 113 -4.28 4.58 -7.17
N ARG A 114 -4.54 5.57 -6.32
CA ARG A 114 -3.79 5.83 -5.07
C ARG A 114 -4.76 6.15 -3.93
N PHE A 115 -4.24 6.13 -2.71
CA PHE A 115 -4.99 6.50 -1.52
C PHE A 115 -4.78 7.97 -1.20
N HIS A 116 -5.77 8.58 -0.57
CA HIS A 116 -5.71 9.97 -0.16
C HIS A 116 -6.02 10.12 1.33
N PRO A 117 -5.41 11.11 2.01
CA PRO A 117 -5.75 11.40 3.41
C PRO A 117 -7.24 11.70 3.63
N TYR A 118 -7.90 12.33 2.64
CA TYR A 118 -9.33 12.67 2.74
C TYR A 118 -10.25 11.44 2.71
N GLU A 119 -9.77 10.26 2.32
CA GLU A 119 -10.52 9.00 2.40
C GLU A 119 -10.53 8.44 3.85
N GLY A 120 -9.84 9.10 4.80
CA GLY A 120 -9.71 8.68 6.19
C GLY A 120 -8.49 7.80 6.48
N TYR A 121 -7.55 7.69 5.52
CA TYR A 121 -6.33 6.90 5.70
C TYR A 121 -5.25 7.64 6.50
N SER A 122 -4.52 6.89 7.32
CA SER A 122 -3.29 7.38 7.96
C SER A 122 -2.23 7.69 6.90
N THR A 123 -1.32 8.61 7.19
CA THR A 123 -0.19 8.93 6.30
C THR A 123 0.61 7.67 5.95
N ALA A 124 0.83 6.78 6.93
CA ALA A 124 1.52 5.51 6.70
C ALA A 124 0.80 4.64 5.66
N ALA A 125 -0.53 4.54 5.72
CA ALA A 125 -1.31 3.82 4.72
C ALA A 125 -1.25 4.48 3.34
N VAL A 126 -1.25 5.81 3.26
CA VAL A 126 -1.14 6.55 1.99
C VAL A 126 0.22 6.33 1.32
N ILE A 127 1.32 6.32 2.08
CA ILE A 127 2.68 6.22 1.54
C ILE A 127 3.25 4.79 1.49
N MET A 128 2.51 3.79 1.98
CA MET A 128 3.02 2.42 2.15
C MET A 128 3.63 1.84 0.87
N PHE A 129 3.14 2.24 -0.31
CA PHE A 129 3.70 1.77 -1.57
C PHE A 129 5.13 2.25 -1.89
N SER A 130 5.62 3.31 -1.25
CA SER A 130 6.97 3.83 -1.49
C SER A 130 8.10 2.84 -1.12
N PHE A 131 7.78 1.73 -0.45
CA PHE A 131 8.74 0.69 -0.07
C PHE A 131 8.89 -0.46 -1.10
N PHE A 132 8.14 -0.43 -2.21
CA PHE A 132 8.11 -1.51 -3.21
C PHE A 132 8.88 -1.21 -4.50
N ALA A 133 9.47 -0.02 -4.62
CA ALA A 133 10.33 0.39 -5.73
C ALA A 133 11.81 0.13 -5.40
#